data_AF-A0AAD8NIA0-F1
#
_entry.id   AF-A0AAD8NIA0-F1
#
_cell.length_a   1.000
_cell.length_b   1.000
_cell.length_c   1.000
_cell.angle_alpha   90.00
_cell.angle_beta   90.00
_cell.angle_gamma   90.00
#
_symmetry.space_group_name_H-M   'P 1'
#
loop_
_entity.id
_entity.type
_entity.pdbx_description
1 polymer ?
#
loop_
_entity_poly.entity_id
_entity_poly.type
_entity_poly.pdbx_seq_one_letter_code
_entity_poly.pdbx_strand_id
1 'polypeptide(L)'
;MPIKAIINCTFEKTVEQYRKHNEIATNCNTSLPPRLGRLFQSRDLIGQQHVITEFDHQEARYRVLSRLQTNEGGVNVYTVEFNDKTCTCGKWQMLRFPCSHAIAVCRQRGVSTNTTMHQVYTTAVYQAQYNGHFYPLRHPDYWTDPGWKIRADPSRPLQQNGVGDAHVGYIMIWMFVIQMNPLYVGVQYVDKRVIT
;
A
#
# COMPACT_ATOMS: atom_id res chain seq x y z
N MET A 1 15.75 13.82 19.95
CA MET A 1 14.88 14.93 19.49
C MET A 1 13.84 15.22 20.57
N PRO A 2 13.48 16.49 20.84
CA PRO A 2 12.39 16.81 21.75
C PRO A 2 11.05 16.32 21.19
N ILE A 3 10.17 15.80 22.05
CA ILE A 3 8.90 15.16 21.69
C ILE A 3 8.02 16.09 20.82
N LYS A 4 7.97 17.38 21.15
CA LYS A 4 7.22 18.39 20.39
C LYS A 4 7.67 18.50 18.93
N ALA A 5 8.98 18.42 18.68
CA ALA A 5 9.52 18.50 17.32
C ALA A 5 9.14 17.27 16.49
N ILE A 6 9.10 16.08 17.11
CA ILE A 6 8.63 14.85 16.45
C ILE A 6 7.16 14.97 16.10
N ILE A 7 6.30 15.39 17.04
CA ILE A 7 4.86 15.54 16.80
C ILE A 7 4.60 16.50 15.63
N ASN A 8 5.22 17.68 15.65
CA ASN A 8 5.05 18.66 14.58
C ASN A 8 5.55 18.12 13.24
N CYS A 9 6.74 17.52 13.20
CA CYS A 9 7.29 16.94 11.97
C CYS A 9 6.38 15.83 11.41
N THR A 10 5.89 14.92 12.26
CA THR A 10 4.98 13.85 11.82
C THR A 10 3.66 14.40 11.30
N PHE A 11 3.09 15.41 11.98
CA PHE A 11 1.86 16.08 11.53
C PHE A 11 2.06 16.76 10.17
N GLU A 12 3.09 17.58 10.02
CA GLU A 12 3.41 18.30 8.78
C GLU A 12 3.65 17.33 7.61
N LYS A 13 4.41 16.26 7.83
CA LYS A 13 4.62 15.23 6.81
C LYS A 13 3.32 14.54 6.43
N THR A 14 2.44 14.26 7.39
CA THR A 14 1.14 13.64 7.13
C THR A 14 0.24 14.54 6.29
N VAL A 15 0.17 15.83 6.62
CA VAL A 15 -0.58 16.84 5.85
C VAL A 15 -0.04 16.95 4.43
N GLU A 16 1.28 17.04 4.25
CA GLU A 16 1.88 17.14 2.91
C GLU A 16 1.62 15.89 2.07
N GLN A 17 1.72 14.69 2.67
CA GLN A 17 1.33 13.46 1.98
C GLN A 17 -0.14 13.49 1.59
N TYR A 18 -1.03 13.86 2.52
CA TYR A 18 -2.45 13.96 2.23
C TYR A 18 -2.75 14.89 1.06
N ARG A 19 -2.20 16.12 1.08
CA ARG A 19 -2.38 17.12 0.03
C ARG A 19 -1.96 16.58 -1.33
N LYS A 20 -0.78 15.96 -1.40
CA LYS A 20 -0.28 15.33 -2.63
C LYS A 20 -1.20 14.22 -3.13
N HIS A 21 -1.69 13.36 -2.23
CA HIS A 21 -2.53 12.23 -2.61
C HIS A 21 -3.96 12.64 -2.98
N ASN A 22 -4.50 13.67 -2.32
CA ASN A 22 -5.77 14.32 -2.67
C ASN A 22 -5.69 14.97 -4.06
N GLU A 23 -4.63 15.74 -4.35
CA GLU A 23 -4.43 16.33 -5.67
C GLU A 23 -4.33 15.26 -6.78
N ILE A 24 -3.66 14.14 -6.50
CA ILE A 24 -3.64 13.00 -7.43
C ILE A 24 -5.05 12.42 -7.59
N ALA A 25 -5.79 12.24 -6.49
CA ALA A 25 -7.12 11.66 -6.51
C ALA A 25 -8.11 12.51 -7.34
N THR A 26 -8.14 13.81 -7.12
CA THR A 26 -9.03 14.74 -7.81
C THR A 26 -8.74 14.81 -9.31
N ASN A 27 -7.48 14.68 -9.70
CA ASN A 27 -7.05 14.79 -11.10
C ASN A 27 -6.95 13.43 -11.81
N CYS A 28 -7.14 12.31 -11.12
CA CYS A 28 -7.02 10.97 -11.72
C CYS A 28 -8.32 10.58 -12.44
N ASN A 29 -8.24 10.50 -13.76
CA ASN A 29 -9.32 10.06 -14.66
C ASN A 29 -9.09 8.66 -15.25
N THR A 30 -8.02 7.97 -14.85
CA THR A 30 -7.68 6.60 -15.26
C THR A 30 -8.35 5.58 -14.35
N SER A 31 -8.45 4.31 -14.79
CA SER A 31 -9.05 3.24 -13.98
C SER A 31 -8.26 2.90 -12.71
N LEU A 32 -6.95 3.14 -12.73
CA LEU A 32 -6.02 2.94 -11.62
C LEU A 32 -5.28 4.25 -11.31
N PRO A 33 -5.00 4.53 -10.02
CA PRO A 33 -4.12 5.62 -9.62
C PRO A 33 -2.72 5.52 -10.28
N PRO A 34 -2.02 6.64 -10.53
CA PRO A 34 -0.79 6.66 -11.34
C PRO A 34 0.30 5.68 -10.89
N ARG A 35 0.50 5.53 -9.57
CA ARG A 35 1.48 4.59 -9.01
C ARG A 35 1.14 3.13 -9.35
N LEU A 36 -0.14 2.78 -9.26
CA LEU A 36 -0.64 1.45 -9.56
C LEU A 36 -0.66 1.19 -11.07
N GLY A 37 -0.98 2.20 -11.88
CA GLY A 37 -0.85 2.16 -13.34
C GLY A 37 0.59 1.85 -13.78
N ARG A 38 1.59 2.54 -13.21
CA ARG A 38 3.01 2.25 -13.50
C ARG A 38 3.42 0.85 -13.05
N LEU A 39 2.97 0.41 -11.87
CA LEU A 39 3.23 -0.94 -11.38
C LEU A 39 2.63 -2.00 -12.32
N PHE A 40 1.41 -1.77 -12.80
CA PHE A 40 0.77 -2.63 -13.77
C PHE A 40 1.57 -2.71 -15.07
N GLN A 41 1.91 -1.57 -15.67
CA GLN A 41 2.68 -1.49 -16.92
C GLN A 41 4.02 -2.21 -16.82
N SER A 42 4.74 -2.03 -15.70
CA SER A 42 6.00 -2.73 -15.46
C SER A 42 5.82 -4.25 -15.40
N ARG A 43 4.78 -4.73 -14.71
CA ARG A 43 4.49 -6.17 -14.62
C ARG A 43 3.97 -6.74 -15.95
N ASP A 44 3.24 -5.97 -16.72
CA ASP A 44 2.78 -6.34 -18.06
C ASP A 44 3.94 -6.49 -19.02
N LEU A 45 4.87 -5.53 -19.05
CA LEU A 45 6.09 -5.61 -19.85
C LEU A 45 6.91 -6.88 -19.54
N ILE A 46 7.05 -7.22 -18.26
CA ILE A 46 7.67 -8.48 -17.83
C ILE A 46 6.81 -9.68 -18.26
N GLY A 47 5.49 -9.57 -18.14
CA GLY A 47 4.52 -10.60 -18.51
C GLY A 47 4.58 -11.00 -19.99
N GLN A 48 4.91 -10.05 -20.86
CA GLN A 48 5.06 -10.28 -22.30
C GLN A 48 6.20 -11.26 -22.63
N GLN A 49 7.18 -11.42 -21.73
CA GLN A 49 8.33 -12.32 -21.93
C GLN A 49 8.06 -13.75 -21.45
N HIS A 50 6.93 -14.01 -20.80
CA HIS A 50 6.61 -15.33 -20.28
C HIS A 50 6.01 -16.23 -21.37
N VAL A 51 6.36 -17.51 -21.33
CA VAL A 51 5.74 -18.53 -22.16
C VAL A 51 4.69 -19.26 -21.33
N ILE A 52 3.48 -19.37 -21.85
CA ILE A 52 2.36 -19.94 -21.11
C ILE A 52 1.93 -21.25 -21.78
N THR A 53 1.62 -22.24 -20.95
CA THR A 53 1.00 -23.49 -21.38
C THR A 53 -0.26 -23.69 -20.55
N GLU A 54 -1.39 -23.84 -21.22
CA GLU A 54 -2.65 -24.17 -20.58
C GLU A 54 -2.69 -25.66 -20.23
N PHE A 55 -3.02 -25.99 -18.99
CA PHE A 55 -3.16 -27.37 -18.53
C PHE A 55 -4.61 -27.77 -18.33
N ASP A 56 -5.45 -26.85 -17.86
CA ASP A 56 -6.88 -27.09 -17.64
C ASP A 56 -7.68 -25.83 -17.98
N HIS A 57 -8.54 -25.95 -19.00
CA HIS A 57 -9.39 -24.85 -19.43
C HIS A 57 -10.53 -24.56 -18.45
N GLN A 58 -11.13 -25.61 -17.86
CA GLN A 58 -12.30 -25.50 -16.97
C GLN A 58 -11.89 -24.89 -15.63
N GLU A 59 -10.83 -25.44 -15.03
CA GLU A 59 -10.26 -24.94 -13.77
C GLU A 59 -9.37 -23.70 -13.99
N ALA A 60 -9.12 -23.33 -15.24
CA ALA A 60 -8.28 -22.19 -15.62
C ALA A 60 -6.87 -22.26 -14.99
N ARG A 61 -6.22 -23.42 -15.16
CA ARG A 61 -4.88 -23.72 -14.66
C ARG A 61 -3.83 -23.58 -15.76
N TYR A 62 -2.78 -22.82 -15.45
CA TYR A 62 -1.73 -22.49 -16.40
C TYR A 62 -0.34 -22.70 -15.82
N ARG A 63 0.57 -23.20 -16.65
CA ARG A 63 2.01 -23.15 -16.43
C ARG A 63 2.57 -21.90 -17.08
N VAL A 64 3.41 -21.19 -16.35
CA VAL A 64 4.08 -19.98 -16.83
C VAL A 64 5.58 -20.17 -16.68
N LEU A 65 6.28 -20.17 -17.81
CA LEU A 65 7.74 -20.16 -17.87
C LEU A 65 8.22 -18.71 -17.90
N SER A 66 8.95 -18.32 -16.86
CA SER A 66 9.53 -17.00 -16.75
C SER A 66 11.02 -17.04 -17.05
N ARG A 67 11.42 -16.24 -18.04
CA ARG A 67 12.84 -15.97 -18.35
C ARG A 67 13.26 -14.71 -17.61
N LEU A 68 13.61 -14.82 -16.32
CA LEU A 68 14.17 -13.70 -15.57
C LEU A 68 15.46 -14.09 -14.83
N GLN A 69 16.56 -13.53 -15.34
CA GLN A 69 17.74 -12.92 -14.67
C GLN A 69 18.21 -13.47 -13.32
N THR A 70 18.42 -14.77 -13.19
CA THR A 70 19.49 -15.27 -12.32
C THR A 70 20.78 -15.30 -13.13
N ASN A 71 21.94 -15.06 -12.50
CA ASN A 71 23.25 -15.19 -13.15
C ASN A 71 23.48 -16.61 -13.72
N GLU A 72 22.68 -17.57 -13.28
CA GLU A 72 22.53 -18.91 -13.82
C GLU A 72 21.33 -18.89 -14.76
N GLY A 73 21.52 -19.12 -16.06
CA GLY A 73 20.51 -19.00 -17.13
C GLY A 73 19.32 -19.99 -17.05
N GLY A 74 18.73 -20.18 -15.88
CA GLY A 74 17.59 -21.06 -15.63
C GLY A 74 16.25 -20.42 -15.99
N VAL A 75 15.35 -21.26 -16.50
CA VAL A 75 13.93 -20.92 -16.70
C VAL A 75 13.18 -21.26 -15.41
N ASN A 76 12.53 -20.27 -14.82
CA ASN A 76 11.68 -20.49 -13.64
C ASN A 76 10.27 -20.90 -14.07
N VAL A 77 9.71 -21.92 -13.42
CA VAL A 77 8.37 -22.44 -13.72
C VAL A 77 7.41 -22.04 -12.61
N TYR A 78 6.28 -21.45 -12.99
CA TYR A 78 5.21 -21.06 -12.07
C TYR A 78 3.88 -21.68 -12.49
N THR A 79 3.00 -21.90 -11.52
CA THR A 79 1.61 -22.30 -11.76
C THR A 79 0.69 -21.15 -11.38
N VAL A 80 -0.28 -20.87 -12.24
CA VAL A 80 -1.34 -19.87 -12.01
C VAL A 80 -2.67 -20.61 -12.00
N GLU A 81 -3.38 -20.53 -10.88
CA GLU A 81 -4.80 -20.92 -10.77
C GLU A 81 -5.60 -19.63 -10.93
N PHE A 82 -6.12 -19.39 -12.14
CA PHE A 82 -6.68 -18.09 -12.51
C PHE A 82 -7.99 -17.79 -11.76
N ASN A 83 -8.86 -18.79 -11.62
CA ASN A 83 -10.15 -18.64 -10.93
C ASN A 83 -9.96 -18.32 -9.44
N ASP A 84 -8.99 -18.96 -8.80
CA ASP A 84 -8.64 -18.73 -7.39
C ASP A 84 -7.80 -17.46 -7.18
N LYS A 85 -7.39 -16.78 -8.26
CA LYS A 85 -6.50 -15.62 -8.24
C LYS A 85 -5.19 -15.91 -7.51
N THR A 86 -4.62 -17.09 -7.74
CA THR A 86 -3.36 -17.51 -7.11
C THR A 86 -2.25 -17.76 -8.11
N CYS A 87 -1.02 -17.63 -7.63
CA CYS A 87 0.19 -17.95 -8.38
C CYS A 87 1.25 -18.50 -7.44
N THR A 88 2.02 -19.50 -7.84
CA THR A 88 3.06 -20.10 -6.99
C THR A 88 4.19 -19.13 -6.62
N CYS A 89 4.31 -18.00 -7.31
CA CYS A 89 5.19 -16.91 -6.88
C CYS A 89 4.71 -16.13 -5.63
N GLY A 90 3.50 -16.39 -5.13
CA GLY A 90 2.91 -15.81 -3.91
C GLY A 90 2.47 -14.34 -4.01
N LYS A 91 2.94 -13.61 -5.03
CA LYS A 91 2.72 -12.16 -5.16
C LYS A 91 1.25 -11.79 -5.37
N TRP A 92 0.47 -12.62 -6.07
CA TRP A 92 -0.94 -12.30 -6.35
C TRP A 92 -1.77 -12.37 -5.07
N GLN A 93 -1.57 -13.41 -4.28
CA GLN A 93 -2.27 -13.64 -3.01
C GLN A 93 -1.89 -12.58 -1.97
N MET A 94 -0.59 -12.34 -1.81
CA MET A 94 -0.05 -11.42 -0.82
C MET A 94 -0.46 -9.96 -1.10
N LEU A 95 -0.36 -9.54 -2.37
CA LEU A 95 -0.60 -8.16 -2.75
C LEU A 95 -2.03 -7.91 -3.22
N ARG A 96 -2.88 -8.94 -3.35
CA ARG A 96 -4.22 -8.85 -3.96
C ARG A 96 -4.24 -8.14 -5.33
N PHE A 97 -3.10 -8.14 -6.01
CA PHE A 97 -2.83 -7.46 -7.27
C PHE A 97 -2.06 -8.43 -8.17
N PRO A 98 -2.46 -8.62 -9.43
CA PRO A 98 -1.88 -9.64 -10.30
C PRO A 98 -0.37 -9.43 -10.49
N CYS A 99 0.38 -10.53 -10.39
CA CYS A 99 1.81 -10.56 -10.73
C CYS A 99 2.01 -10.62 -12.25
N SER A 100 3.26 -10.53 -12.73
CA SER A 100 3.53 -10.62 -14.17
C SER A 100 3.06 -11.95 -14.80
N HIS A 101 3.11 -13.06 -14.05
CA HIS A 101 2.58 -14.36 -14.52
C HIS A 101 1.06 -14.32 -14.70
N ALA A 102 0.35 -13.78 -13.71
CA ALA A 102 -1.10 -13.62 -13.75
C ALA A 102 -1.54 -12.71 -14.90
N ILE A 103 -0.84 -11.60 -15.11
CA ILE A 103 -1.10 -10.67 -16.22
C ILE A 103 -0.90 -11.37 -17.57
N ALA A 104 0.16 -12.17 -17.71
CA ALA A 104 0.41 -12.94 -18.91
C ALA A 104 -0.76 -13.91 -19.21
N VAL A 105 -1.26 -14.61 -18.18
CA VAL A 105 -2.44 -15.49 -18.30
C VAL A 105 -3.71 -14.71 -18.66
N CYS A 106 -3.94 -13.54 -18.04
CA CYS A 106 -5.07 -12.66 -18.40
C CYS A 106 -5.04 -12.31 -19.90
N ARG A 107 -3.84 -11.99 -20.43
CA ARG A 107 -3.64 -11.66 -21.84
C ARG A 107 -3.95 -12.84 -22.75
N GLN A 108 -3.50 -14.06 -22.41
CA GLN A 108 -3.82 -15.26 -23.19
C GLN A 108 -5.32 -15.55 -23.21
N ARG A 109 -6.02 -15.34 -22.09
CA ARG A 109 -7.48 -15.53 -22.01
C ARG A 109 -8.30 -14.40 -22.63
N GLY A 110 -7.67 -13.29 -23.05
CA GLY A 110 -8.38 -12.11 -23.52
C GLY A 110 -9.22 -11.41 -22.43
N VAL A 111 -8.92 -11.65 -21.15
CA VAL A 111 -9.65 -11.07 -20.01
C VAL A 111 -8.97 -9.78 -19.58
N SER A 112 -9.77 -8.73 -19.34
CA SER A 112 -9.26 -7.47 -18.80
C SER A 112 -8.68 -7.69 -17.40
N THR A 113 -7.40 -7.39 -17.23
CA THR A 113 -6.70 -7.46 -15.95
C THR A 113 -7.34 -6.58 -14.87
N ASN A 114 -8.01 -5.50 -15.25
CA ASN A 114 -8.74 -4.64 -14.32
C ASN A 114 -9.85 -5.40 -13.57
N THR A 115 -10.44 -6.44 -14.19
CA THR A 115 -11.48 -7.28 -13.58
C THR A 115 -10.91 -8.33 -12.62
N THR A 116 -9.62 -8.66 -12.76
CA THR A 116 -8.97 -9.69 -11.94
C THR A 116 -8.38 -9.12 -10.66
N MET A 117 -8.09 -7.82 -10.62
CA MET A 117 -7.59 -7.12 -9.41
C MET A 117 -8.69 -6.92 -8.37
N HIS A 118 -8.28 -6.77 -7.10
CA HIS A 118 -9.21 -6.41 -6.04
C HIS A 118 -9.65 -4.95 -6.17
N GLN A 119 -10.94 -4.68 -5.89
CA GLN A 119 -11.55 -3.34 -6.02
C GLN A 119 -10.87 -2.23 -5.20
N VAL A 120 -10.07 -2.58 -4.18
CA VAL A 120 -9.35 -1.61 -3.33
C VAL A 120 -8.32 -0.80 -4.09
N TYR A 121 -7.94 -1.25 -5.29
CA TYR A 121 -6.98 -0.58 -6.16
C TYR A 121 -7.62 0.36 -7.19
N THR A 122 -8.95 0.42 -7.24
CA THR A 122 -9.66 1.28 -8.19
C THR A 122 -9.47 2.76 -7.85
N THR A 123 -9.47 3.60 -8.89
CA THR A 123 -9.43 5.07 -8.71
C THR A 123 -10.60 5.57 -7.88
N ALA A 124 -11.80 4.97 -7.99
CA ALA A 124 -12.96 5.36 -7.19
C ALA A 124 -12.72 5.16 -5.68
N VAL A 125 -12.18 4.01 -5.27
CA VAL A 125 -11.81 3.76 -3.86
C VAL A 125 -10.70 4.71 -3.41
N TYR A 126 -9.70 4.95 -4.27
CA TYR A 126 -8.63 5.90 -3.98
C TYR A 126 -9.17 7.34 -3.83
N GLN A 127 -10.12 7.77 -4.65
CA GLN A 127 -10.78 9.07 -4.54
C GLN A 127 -11.58 9.19 -3.25
N ALA A 128 -12.40 8.18 -2.93
CA ALA A 128 -13.15 8.15 -1.68
C ALA A 128 -12.22 8.26 -0.45
N GLN A 129 -11.06 7.61 -0.49
CA GLN A 129 -10.06 7.63 0.57
C GLN A 129 -9.50 9.03 0.85
N TYR A 130 -9.34 9.85 -0.19
CA TYR A 130 -8.76 11.19 -0.08
C TYR A 130 -9.79 12.31 -0.25
N ASN A 131 -11.09 12.03 -0.12
CA ASN A 131 -12.16 13.04 -0.25
C ASN A 131 -12.44 13.83 1.06
N GLY A 132 -11.56 13.73 2.05
CA GLY A 132 -11.72 14.40 3.34
C GLY A 132 -11.07 15.78 3.43
N HIS A 133 -10.96 16.30 4.64
CA HIS A 133 -10.24 17.54 4.95
C HIS A 133 -9.27 17.33 6.11
N PHE A 134 -8.09 17.95 6.01
CA PHE A 134 -7.16 18.09 7.13
C PHE A 134 -7.34 19.46 7.78
N TYR A 135 -7.51 19.47 9.09
CA TYR A 135 -7.59 20.69 9.87
C TYR A 135 -6.25 20.98 10.54
N PRO A 136 -5.84 22.26 10.66
CA PRO A 136 -4.68 22.64 11.45
C PRO A 136 -4.82 22.17 12.90
N LEU A 137 -3.70 21.80 13.53
CA LEU A 137 -3.68 21.57 14.98
C LEU A 137 -4.07 22.87 15.69
N ARG A 138 -5.07 22.79 16.58
CA ARG A 138 -5.45 23.92 17.44
C ARG A 138 -4.31 24.24 18.39
N HIS A 139 -4.26 25.48 18.88
CA HIS A 139 -3.34 25.85 19.95
C HIS A 139 -3.53 24.90 21.15
N PRO A 140 -2.44 24.46 21.84
CA PRO A 140 -2.52 23.53 22.97
C PRO A 140 -3.51 23.92 24.06
N ASP A 141 -3.72 25.22 24.27
CA ASP A 141 -4.67 25.74 25.27
C ASP A 141 -6.13 25.33 24.99
N TYR A 142 -6.45 24.96 23.76
CA TYR A 142 -7.78 24.46 23.38
C TYR A 142 -7.88 22.94 23.42
N TRP A 143 -6.83 22.23 23.84
CA TRP A 143 -6.86 20.77 23.94
C TRP A 143 -7.59 20.37 25.22
N THR A 144 -8.49 19.40 25.11
CA THR A 144 -9.17 18.83 26.28
C THR A 144 -8.19 18.04 27.13
N ASP A 145 -8.35 18.09 28.45
CA ASP A 145 -7.56 17.24 29.35
C ASP A 145 -7.78 15.76 28.98
N PRO A 146 -6.72 15.00 28.68
CA PRO A 146 -6.85 13.60 28.31
C PRO A 146 -7.42 12.71 29.43
N GLY A 147 -7.39 13.15 30.69
CA GLY A 147 -7.82 12.33 31.83
C GLY A 147 -6.85 11.19 32.19
N TRP A 148 -5.69 11.14 31.53
CA TRP A 148 -4.61 10.21 31.79
C TRP A 148 -3.26 10.93 31.82
N LYS A 149 -2.30 10.42 32.60
CA LYS A 149 -0.94 10.95 32.70
C LYS A 149 0.05 9.89 32.27
N ILE A 150 0.96 10.26 31.37
CA ILE A 150 2.10 9.40 30.99
C ILE A 150 2.95 9.20 32.24
N ARG A 151 3.09 7.95 32.68
CA ARG A 151 4.04 7.58 33.74
C ARG A 151 5.29 7.02 33.08
N ALA A 152 6.45 7.57 33.45
CA ALA A 152 7.72 6.94 33.09
C ALA A 152 7.78 5.56 33.76
N ASP A 153 8.36 4.59 33.05
CA ASP A 153 8.61 3.27 33.60
C ASP A 153 9.60 3.40 34.77
N PRO A 154 9.19 3.10 36.02
CA PRO A 154 10.05 3.28 37.19
C PRO A 154 11.27 2.35 37.20
N SER A 155 11.27 1.28 36.39
CA SER A 155 12.41 0.36 36.25
C SER A 155 13.48 0.87 35.28
N ARG A 156 13.20 1.94 34.53
CA ARG A 156 14.13 2.56 33.57
C ARG A 156 14.62 3.89 34.11
N PRO A 157 15.79 3.94 34.78
CA PRO A 157 16.36 5.20 35.22
C PRO A 157 16.63 6.09 33.99
N LEU A 158 16.18 7.35 34.07
CA LEU A 158 16.52 8.37 33.08
C LEU A 158 18.02 8.62 33.16
N GLN A 159 18.82 7.99 32.31
CA GLN A 159 20.22 8.36 32.15
C GLN A 159 20.27 9.80 31.63
N GLN A 160 20.69 10.72 32.50
CA GLN A 160 21.08 12.05 32.08
C GLN A 160 22.46 11.95 31.41
N ASN A 161 22.50 12.35 30.14
CA ASN A 161 23.63 12.78 29.31
C ASN A 161 24.26 11.77 28.34
N GLY A 162 24.36 12.21 27.08
CA GLY A 162 25.48 11.88 26.17
C GLY A 162 25.14 10.97 24.98
N VAL A 163 25.01 11.58 23.80
CA VAL A 163 25.38 11.09 22.45
C VAL A 163 25.32 9.58 22.19
N GLY A 164 24.40 9.16 21.30
CA GLY A 164 24.45 7.81 20.74
C GLY A 164 23.24 7.50 19.86
N ASP A 165 23.51 7.17 18.62
CA ASP A 165 22.60 6.96 17.50
C ASP A 165 21.76 5.66 17.61
N ALA A 166 20.82 5.52 16.67
CA ALA A 166 19.97 4.35 16.38
C ALA A 166 18.72 4.18 17.27
N HIS A 167 17.55 4.40 16.65
CA HIS A 167 16.29 3.61 16.73
C HIS A 167 15.12 4.32 15.99
N VAL A 168 15.41 5.08 14.93
CA VAL A 168 14.37 5.74 14.10
C VAL A 168 13.86 4.83 12.96
N GLY A 169 14.40 3.60 12.84
CA GLY A 169 14.08 2.70 11.74
C GLY A 169 12.69 2.06 11.80
N TYR A 170 12.08 1.92 12.98
CA TYR A 170 10.88 1.09 13.12
C TYR A 170 9.56 1.85 12.93
N ILE A 171 9.51 3.16 13.22
CA ILE A 171 8.29 3.97 13.08
C ILE A 171 8.04 4.33 11.60
N MET A 172 9.10 4.46 10.80
CA MET A 172 8.99 4.79 9.37
C MET A 172 8.50 3.60 8.52
N ILE A 173 8.74 2.36 8.95
CA ILE A 173 8.24 1.15 8.26
C ILE A 173 6.72 1.04 8.41
N TRP A 174 6.16 1.42 9.56
CA TRP A 174 4.71 1.40 9.78
C TRP A 174 3.96 2.44 8.92
N MET A 175 4.52 3.63 8.68
CA MET A 175 3.92 4.59 7.73
C MET A 175 3.99 4.09 6.28
N PHE A 176 5.02 3.32 5.91
CA PHE A 176 5.14 2.73 4.58
C PHE A 176 4.13 1.61 4.32
N VAL A 177 3.80 0.83 5.35
CA VAL A 177 2.75 -0.21 5.29
C VAL A 177 1.36 0.43 5.19
N ILE A 178 1.13 1.57 5.83
CA ILE A 178 -0.12 2.34 5.73
C ILE A 178 -0.30 2.96 4.32
N GLN A 179 0.78 3.41 3.67
CA GLN A 179 0.70 3.96 2.30
C GLN A 179 0.57 2.90 1.19
N MET A 180 0.86 1.63 1.49
CA MET A 180 0.71 0.52 0.54
C MET A 180 -0.56 -0.30 0.78
N ASN A 181 -1.26 -0.07 1.88
CA ASN A 181 -2.46 -0.82 2.24
C ASN A 181 -3.67 0.11 2.39
N PRO A 182 -4.50 0.26 1.35
CA PRO A 182 -5.75 1.03 1.43
C PRO A 182 -6.74 0.50 2.50
N LEU A 183 -6.46 -0.63 3.17
CA LEU A 183 -7.28 -1.16 4.26
C LEU A 183 -7.05 -0.50 5.63
N TYR A 184 -6.04 0.36 5.82
CA TYR A 184 -5.64 0.84 7.16
C TYR A 184 -5.76 2.35 7.41
N VAL A 185 -6.19 3.16 6.45
CA VAL A 185 -6.54 4.58 6.71
C VAL A 185 -8.05 4.73 6.75
N GLY A 186 -8.67 4.02 7.69
CA GLY A 186 -10.09 4.12 8.03
C GLY A 186 -10.35 4.95 9.28
N VAL A 187 -9.42 5.82 9.69
CA VAL A 187 -9.71 6.79 10.77
C VAL A 187 -10.39 7.99 10.12
N GLN A 188 -11.68 7.84 9.81
CA GLN A 188 -12.55 9.01 9.78
C GLN A 188 -12.45 9.66 11.15
N TYR A 189 -11.82 10.82 11.24
CA TYR A 189 -12.10 11.71 12.36
C TYR A 189 -13.51 12.26 12.11
N VAL A 190 -14.52 11.46 12.46
CA VAL A 190 -15.90 11.91 12.54
C VAL A 190 -15.93 12.93 13.67
N ASP A 191 -16.04 14.22 13.34
CA ASP A 191 -16.32 15.25 14.32
C ASP A 191 -17.67 14.89 14.97
N LYS A 192 -17.65 14.59 16.27
CA LYS A 192 -18.84 14.26 17.06
C LYS A 192 -19.75 15.48 17.32
N ARG A 193 -19.73 16.49 16.44
CA ARG A 193 -20.51 17.73 16.57
C ARG A 193 -21.57 17.95 15.49
N VAL A 194 -21.90 16.93 14.70
CA VAL A 194 -23.02 17.00 13.74
C VAL A 194 -23.96 15.80 13.94
N ILE A 195 -24.53 15.69 15.13
CA ILE A 195 -25.85 15.09 15.35
C ILE A 195 -26.53 15.97 16.41
N THR A 196 -27.34 16.91 15.94
CA THR A 196 -28.43 17.53 16.71
C THR A 196 -29.73 17.04 16.13
#